data_AF-A0A349EJP1-F1
#
_entry.id   AF-A0A349EJP1-F1
#
_cell.length_a   1.000
_cell.length_b   1.000
_cell.length_c   1.000
_cell.angle_alpha   90.00
_cell.angle_beta   90.00
_cell.angle_gamma   90.00
#
_symmetry.space_group_name_H-M   'P 1'
#
loop_
_entity.id
_entity.type
_entity.pdbx_description
1 polymer ?
#
loop_
_entity_poly.entity_id
_entity_poly.type
_entity_poly.pdbx_seq_one_letter_code
_entity_poly.pdbx_strand_id
1 'polypeptide(L)'
;VDIVHANGLKNAEINLKRRLLTLPGFFRPTKIWDLLVMHQGKLIAAVEFKSQVGSFGNNANNRCEESLGTAVDLKTAYREGAFGASRKPFAGYLMLLEDAPTSRRPVTDVSPHFPLFPEFRGASYADRYNILCKKLMAEDLYTAAAVILSPRTAVKSGEYSEMSELTGLKSFVTTLAGHVAAESAM
;
A
#
# COMPACT_ATOMS: atom_id res chain seq x y z
N VAL A 1 2.61 -7.36 21.51
CA VAL A 1 3.89 -6.96 20.91
C VAL A 1 3.63 -6.80 19.42
N ASP A 2 3.97 -5.67 18.83
CA ASP A 2 3.75 -5.45 17.39
C ASP A 2 4.67 -6.32 16.53
N ILE A 3 4.36 -6.42 15.22
CA ILE A 3 5.09 -7.24 14.25
C ILE A 3 6.56 -6.84 14.17
N VAL A 4 6.91 -5.56 14.34
CA VAL A 4 8.29 -5.10 14.20
C VAL A 4 9.14 -5.61 15.36
N HIS A 5 8.67 -5.40 16.59
CA HIS A 5 9.38 -5.85 17.79
C HIS A 5 9.37 -7.37 17.93
N ALA A 6 8.27 -8.03 17.53
CA ALA A 6 8.15 -9.48 17.57
C ALA A 6 9.11 -10.19 16.61
N ASN A 7 9.54 -9.53 15.52
CA ASN A 7 10.44 -10.09 14.51
C ASN A 7 11.89 -9.58 14.62
N GLY A 8 12.31 -9.17 15.82
CA GLY A 8 13.73 -8.99 16.17
C GLY A 8 14.20 -7.54 16.31
N LEU A 9 13.51 -6.57 15.71
CA LEU A 9 13.88 -5.16 15.81
C LEU A 9 13.32 -4.50 17.09
N LYS A 10 13.75 -4.99 18.27
CA LYS A 10 13.23 -4.59 19.59
C LYS A 10 13.34 -3.09 19.90
N ASN A 11 14.31 -2.40 19.31
CA ASN A 11 14.56 -0.97 19.52
C ASN A 11 14.17 -0.13 18.30
N ALA A 12 13.37 -0.66 17.38
CA ALA A 12 12.86 0.13 16.26
C ALA A 12 11.75 1.09 16.71
N GLU A 13 11.76 2.26 16.10
CA GLU A 13 10.80 3.32 16.30
C GLU A 13 9.66 3.18 15.28
N ILE A 14 8.46 2.83 15.75
CA ILE A 14 7.25 2.83 14.93
C ILE A 14 6.58 4.20 15.05
N ASN A 15 6.67 4.98 13.98
CA ASN A 15 6.20 6.34 13.92
C ASN A 15 4.81 6.40 13.32
N LEU A 16 3.87 7.02 14.05
CA LEU A 16 2.49 7.33 13.62
C LEU A 16 2.14 8.82 13.79
N LYS A 17 3.04 9.61 14.39
CA LYS A 17 2.82 11.04 14.63
C LYS A 17 3.23 11.81 13.38
N ARG A 18 2.33 12.60 12.80
CA ARG A 18 2.53 13.38 11.56
C ARG A 18 3.90 14.07 11.46
N ARG A 19 4.41 14.67 12.54
CA ARG A 19 5.72 15.37 12.56
C ARG A 19 6.94 14.47 12.29
N LEU A 20 6.78 13.15 12.43
CA LEU A 20 7.82 12.13 12.25
C LEU A 20 7.62 11.30 10.98
N LEU A 21 6.60 11.62 10.16
CA LEU A 21 6.19 10.82 9.00
C LEU A 21 6.65 11.42 7.65
N THR A 22 7.37 12.53 7.69
CA THR A 22 7.84 13.21 6.47
C THR A 22 9.13 12.56 5.97
N LEU A 23 9.10 12.07 4.73
CA LEU A 23 10.30 11.62 4.01
C LEU A 23 10.59 12.56 2.84
N PRO A 24 11.87 12.72 2.44
CA PRO A 24 12.21 13.34 1.17
C PRO A 24 11.62 12.57 -0.01
N GLY A 25 11.19 13.31 -1.03
CA GLY A 25 10.86 12.76 -2.36
C GLY A 25 11.92 13.17 -3.39
N PHE A 26 11.80 12.62 -4.60
CA PHE A 26 12.62 13.01 -5.75
C PHE A 26 11.89 14.01 -6.65
N PHE A 27 10.64 13.73 -7.01
CA PHE A 27 9.83 14.59 -7.87
C PHE A 27 9.13 15.72 -7.10
N ARG A 28 9.08 15.60 -5.76
CA ARG A 28 8.59 16.63 -4.84
C ARG A 28 9.50 16.72 -3.62
N PRO A 29 9.58 17.88 -2.94
CA PRO A 29 10.50 18.05 -1.82
C PRO A 29 10.27 17.05 -0.68
N THR A 30 9.00 16.79 -0.34
CA THR A 30 8.65 15.86 0.74
C THR A 30 7.31 15.17 0.51
N LYS A 31 7.13 14.01 1.16
CA LYS A 31 5.85 13.31 1.33
C LYS A 31 5.66 12.94 2.80
N ILE A 32 4.44 13.13 3.30
CA ILE A 32 4.01 12.59 4.60
C ILE A 32 3.40 11.21 4.36
N TRP A 33 3.92 10.21 5.06
CA TRP A 33 3.44 8.82 5.07
C TRP A 33 2.47 8.59 6.23
N ASP A 34 1.84 7.42 6.30
CA ASP A 34 0.95 7.07 7.41
C ASP A 34 1.65 6.28 8.52
N LEU A 35 2.66 5.47 8.17
CA LEU A 35 3.50 4.75 9.11
C LEU A 35 4.93 4.68 8.60
N LEU A 36 5.90 5.00 9.46
CA LEU A 36 7.32 4.75 9.21
C LEU A 36 7.91 3.87 10.32
N VAL A 37 8.79 2.96 9.95
CA VAL A 37 9.64 2.20 10.88
C VAL A 37 11.07 2.67 10.69
N MET A 38 11.66 3.22 11.74
CA MET A 38 13.05 3.64 11.77
C MET A 38 13.84 2.73 12.72
N HIS A 39 15.07 2.39 12.35
CA HIS A 39 15.97 1.67 13.25
C HIS A 39 17.40 2.21 13.10
N GLN A 40 17.97 2.73 14.18
CA GLN A 40 19.33 3.28 14.20
C GLN A 40 19.60 4.29 13.07
N GLY A 41 18.65 5.20 12.84
CA GLY A 41 18.73 6.22 11.78
C GLY A 41 18.48 5.71 10.36
N LYS A 42 18.18 4.42 10.16
CA LYS A 42 17.84 3.84 8.86
C LYS A 42 16.33 3.70 8.72
N LEU A 43 15.83 3.96 7.51
CA LEU A 43 14.44 3.69 7.14
C LEU A 43 14.27 2.19 6.87
N ILE A 44 13.46 1.53 7.67
CA ILE A 44 13.17 0.10 7.54
C ILE A 44 11.90 -0.12 6.72
N ALA A 45 10.84 0.63 7.03
CA ALA A 45 9.58 0.52 6.31
C ALA A 45 8.87 1.87 6.19
N ALA A 46 8.20 2.08 5.06
CA ALA A 46 7.26 3.16 4.83
C ALA A 46 5.94 2.56 4.31
N VAL A 47 4.84 2.85 5.00
CA VAL A 47 3.52 2.29 4.67
C VAL A 47 2.51 3.41 4.50
N GLU A 48 1.75 3.34 3.41
CA GLU A 48 0.62 4.21 3.12
C GLU A 48 -0.68 3.43 3.32
N PHE A 49 -1.61 4.03 4.06
CA PHE A 49 -2.97 3.55 4.24
C PHE A 49 -3.93 4.43 3.45
N LYS A 50 -4.80 3.81 2.66
CA LYS A 50 -5.91 4.50 2.00
C LYS A 50 -7.21 3.83 2.36
N SER A 51 -8.26 4.63 2.42
CA SER A 51 -9.63 4.14 2.51
C SER A 51 -10.54 4.82 1.51
N GLN A 52 -11.59 4.11 1.10
CA GLN A 52 -12.61 4.66 0.23
C GLN A 52 -13.98 4.07 0.56
N VAL A 53 -14.91 4.98 0.75
CA VAL A 53 -16.28 4.72 1.18
C VAL A 53 -17.21 5.57 0.30
N GLY A 54 -18.14 4.93 -0.40
CA GLY A 54 -18.98 5.57 -1.42
C GLY A 54 -18.19 6.26 -2.53
N SER A 55 -18.92 6.93 -3.44
CA SER A 55 -18.33 7.76 -4.52
C SER A 55 -17.20 7.05 -5.32
N PHE A 56 -17.40 5.77 -5.62
CA PHE A 56 -16.29 4.93 -6.07
C PHE A 56 -15.68 5.38 -7.41
N GLY A 57 -16.52 5.83 -8.35
CA GLY A 57 -16.08 6.31 -9.66
C GLY A 57 -15.32 7.63 -9.64
N ASN A 58 -15.56 8.48 -8.64
CA ASN A 58 -14.90 9.79 -8.59
C ASN A 58 -13.48 9.70 -8.04
N ASN A 59 -13.18 8.69 -7.21
CA ASN A 59 -11.95 8.66 -6.44
C ASN A 59 -11.00 7.54 -6.85
N ALA A 60 -11.47 6.48 -7.54
CA ALA A 60 -10.63 5.33 -7.85
C ALA A 60 -9.38 5.69 -8.67
N ASN A 61 -9.54 6.53 -9.71
CA ASN A 61 -8.41 6.97 -10.53
C ASN A 61 -7.42 7.82 -9.73
N ASN A 62 -7.91 8.76 -8.90
CA ASN A 62 -7.05 9.56 -8.02
C ASN A 62 -6.24 8.67 -7.07
N ARG A 63 -6.84 7.60 -6.51
CA ARG A 63 -6.11 6.64 -5.65
C ARG A 63 -5.06 5.85 -6.41
N CYS A 64 -5.36 5.47 -7.65
CA CYS A 64 -4.39 4.83 -8.54
C CYS A 64 -3.18 5.76 -8.75
N GLU A 65 -3.41 7.00 -9.18
CA GLU A 65 -2.37 8.00 -9.42
C GLU A 65 -1.56 8.32 -8.16
N GLU A 66 -2.22 8.50 -7.00
CA GLU A 66 -1.55 8.75 -5.72
C GLU A 66 -0.60 7.61 -5.33
N SER A 67 -1.03 6.35 -5.52
CA SER A 67 -0.22 5.16 -5.20
C SER A 67 0.97 5.02 -6.14
N LEU A 68 0.75 5.22 -7.45
CA LEU A 68 1.81 5.18 -8.46
C LEU A 68 2.84 6.29 -8.23
N GLY A 69 2.37 7.54 -8.09
CA GLY A 69 3.23 8.70 -7.87
C GLY A 69 4.02 8.60 -6.57
N THR A 70 3.40 8.12 -5.49
CA THR A 70 4.09 7.89 -4.21
C THR A 70 5.21 6.87 -4.34
N ALA A 71 4.94 5.73 -4.98
CA ALA A 71 5.94 4.67 -5.12
C ALA A 71 7.09 5.07 -6.02
N VAL A 72 6.80 5.68 -7.17
CA VAL A 72 7.82 6.17 -8.10
C VAL A 72 8.71 7.22 -7.43
N ASP A 73 8.12 8.13 -6.67
CA ASP A 73 8.82 9.17 -5.92
C ASP A 73 9.76 8.60 -4.85
N LEU A 74 9.26 7.66 -4.02
CA LEU A 74 10.07 6.98 -3.00
C LEU A 74 11.20 6.15 -3.62
N LYS A 75 10.88 5.34 -4.64
CA LYS A 75 11.83 4.45 -5.31
C LYS A 75 12.96 5.25 -5.96
N THR A 76 12.62 6.38 -6.58
CA THR A 76 13.60 7.26 -7.20
C THR A 76 14.44 7.98 -6.14
N ALA A 77 13.81 8.51 -5.08
CA ALA A 77 14.55 9.12 -3.97
C ALA A 77 15.55 8.15 -3.32
N TYR A 78 15.16 6.89 -3.13
CA TYR A 78 16.06 5.84 -2.64
C TYR A 78 17.22 5.60 -3.60
N ARG A 79 16.95 5.46 -4.91
CA ARG A 79 17.98 5.27 -5.94
C ARG A 79 19.00 6.41 -5.96
N GLU A 80 18.56 7.65 -5.75
CA GLU A 80 19.41 8.84 -5.70
C GLU A 80 20.09 9.07 -4.32
N GLY A 81 19.94 8.13 -3.38
CA GLY A 81 20.66 8.17 -2.10
C GLY A 81 20.02 9.03 -1.01
N ALA A 82 18.74 9.42 -1.14
CA ALA A 82 18.06 10.29 -0.16
C ALA A 82 17.98 9.69 1.26
N PHE A 83 18.15 8.37 1.39
CA PHE A 83 18.08 7.63 2.67
C PHE A 83 19.44 7.08 3.13
N GLY A 84 20.54 7.63 2.59
CA GLY A 84 21.90 7.20 2.90
C GLY A 84 22.22 5.78 2.43
N ALA A 85 23.37 5.25 2.86
CA ALA A 85 23.79 3.88 2.55
C ALA A 85 22.96 2.87 3.38
N SER A 86 21.79 2.50 2.85
CA SER A 86 20.87 1.54 3.45
C SER A 86 20.28 0.60 2.39
N ARG A 87 19.78 -0.55 2.84
CA ARG A 87 18.99 -1.44 1.98
C ARG A 87 17.69 -0.76 1.55
N LYS A 88 17.10 -1.25 0.46
CA LYS A 88 15.81 -0.76 -0.02
C LYS A 88 14.78 -0.96 1.10
N PRO A 89 14.15 0.11 1.60
CA PRO A 89 13.15 0.00 2.65
C PRO A 89 11.94 -0.78 2.14
N PHE A 90 11.23 -1.45 3.05
CA PHE A 90 9.92 -2.00 2.75
C PHE A 90 8.94 -0.88 2.37
N ALA A 91 8.37 -0.96 1.18
CA ALA A 91 7.30 -0.08 0.75
C ALA A 91 5.96 -0.82 0.82
N GLY A 92 5.06 -0.34 1.67
CA GLY A 92 3.72 -0.93 1.86
C GLY A 92 2.60 -0.02 1.36
N TYR A 93 1.61 -0.61 0.71
CA TYR A 93 0.33 0.03 0.40
C TYR A 93 -0.83 -0.83 0.89
N LEU A 94 -1.74 -0.27 1.67
CA LEU A 94 -2.95 -0.98 2.10
C LEU A 94 -4.18 -0.13 1.82
N MET A 95 -5.08 -0.68 1.02
CA MET A 95 -6.37 -0.10 0.67
C MET A 95 -7.51 -0.77 1.45
N LEU A 96 -8.23 0.02 2.24
CA LEU A 96 -9.50 -0.37 2.86
C LEU A 96 -10.66 0.15 2.01
N LEU A 97 -11.33 -0.76 1.30
CA LEU A 97 -12.49 -0.45 0.50
C LEU A 97 -13.78 -0.78 1.27
N GLU A 98 -14.78 0.08 1.21
CA GLU A 98 -16.11 -0.29 1.70
C GLU A 98 -16.65 -1.49 0.92
N ASP A 99 -17.05 -2.53 1.65
CA ASP A 99 -17.77 -3.66 1.09
C ASP A 99 -19.24 -3.29 0.90
N ALA A 100 -19.60 -2.95 -0.34
CA ALA A 100 -20.95 -2.52 -0.70
C ALA A 100 -21.32 -3.09 -2.07
N PRO A 101 -22.63 -3.27 -2.36
CA PRO A 101 -23.07 -3.70 -3.69
C PRO A 101 -22.49 -2.85 -4.83
N THR A 102 -22.30 -1.55 -4.61
CA THR A 102 -21.74 -0.61 -5.59
C THR A 102 -20.22 -0.72 -5.78
N SER A 103 -19.45 -1.20 -4.78
CA SER A 103 -18.01 -1.45 -4.96
C SER A 103 -17.73 -2.79 -5.64
N ARG A 104 -18.66 -3.75 -5.52
CA ARG A 104 -18.61 -5.09 -6.14
C ARG A 104 -19.29 -5.20 -7.50
N ARG A 105 -20.13 -4.23 -7.88
CA ARG A 105 -20.83 -4.27 -9.17
C ARG A 105 -19.85 -3.99 -10.32
N PRO A 106 -19.89 -4.78 -11.41
CA PRO A 106 -19.18 -4.47 -12.65
C PRO A 106 -19.40 -3.04 -13.11
N VAL A 107 -18.34 -2.42 -13.61
CA VAL A 107 -18.39 -1.06 -14.17
C VAL A 107 -18.12 -1.13 -15.66
N THR A 108 -18.93 -0.41 -16.44
CA THR A 108 -18.73 -0.26 -17.88
C THR A 108 -17.72 0.85 -18.14
N ASP A 109 -16.63 0.50 -18.81
CA ASP A 109 -15.67 1.47 -19.32
C ASP A 109 -15.87 1.69 -20.82
N VAL A 110 -15.59 2.90 -21.27
CA VAL A 110 -15.63 3.27 -22.69
C VAL A 110 -14.24 3.70 -23.12
N SER A 111 -13.68 2.99 -24.10
CA SER A 111 -12.42 3.36 -24.76
C SER A 111 -12.65 3.33 -26.27
N PRO A 112 -12.84 4.50 -26.91
CA PRO A 112 -13.31 4.56 -28.30
C PRO A 112 -12.23 4.21 -29.33
N HIS A 113 -10.96 4.34 -28.97
CA HIS A 113 -9.84 4.21 -29.91
C HIS A 113 -9.09 2.88 -29.79
N PHE A 114 -9.05 2.28 -28.59
CA PHE A 114 -8.26 1.06 -28.33
C PHE A 114 -8.99 0.13 -27.36
N PRO A 115 -8.82 -1.20 -27.50
CA PRO A 115 -9.40 -2.14 -26.56
C PRO A 115 -8.76 -2.00 -25.18
N LEU A 116 -9.58 -2.17 -24.15
CA LEU A 116 -9.07 -2.32 -22.79
C LEU A 116 -8.40 -3.67 -22.62
N PHE A 117 -7.41 -3.71 -21.72
CA PHE A 117 -6.84 -4.96 -21.27
C PHE A 117 -7.94 -5.90 -20.71
N PRO A 118 -7.86 -7.21 -20.97
CA PRO A 118 -8.94 -8.15 -20.64
C PRO A 118 -9.38 -8.11 -19.17
N GLU A 119 -8.44 -7.94 -18.23
CA GLU A 119 -8.71 -7.93 -16.80
C GLU A 119 -9.59 -6.76 -16.33
N PHE A 120 -9.71 -5.68 -17.12
CA PHE A 120 -10.59 -4.55 -16.79
C PHE A 120 -12.02 -4.73 -17.32
N ARG A 121 -12.26 -5.69 -18.23
CA ARG A 121 -13.59 -5.88 -18.82
C ARG A 121 -14.58 -6.41 -17.79
N GLY A 122 -15.57 -5.59 -17.44
CA GLY A 122 -16.56 -5.92 -16.41
C GLY A 122 -16.00 -5.91 -14.99
N ALA A 123 -14.80 -5.36 -14.78
CA ALA A 123 -14.20 -5.26 -13.46
C ALA A 123 -14.99 -4.27 -12.58
N SER A 124 -15.34 -4.71 -11.38
CA SER A 124 -15.85 -3.82 -10.33
C SER A 124 -14.76 -2.94 -9.74
N TYR A 125 -15.09 -1.98 -8.89
CA TYR A 125 -14.06 -1.19 -8.19
C TYR A 125 -13.20 -2.06 -7.27
N ALA A 126 -13.78 -3.07 -6.63
CA ALA A 126 -13.05 -4.06 -5.85
C ALA A 126 -12.02 -4.82 -6.70
N ASP A 127 -12.43 -5.25 -7.90
CA ASP A 127 -11.52 -5.91 -8.85
C ASP A 127 -10.40 -4.98 -9.31
N ARG A 128 -10.73 -3.71 -9.60
CA ARG A 128 -9.72 -2.71 -10.02
C ARG A 128 -8.66 -2.48 -8.95
N TYR A 129 -9.04 -2.39 -7.67
CA TYR A 129 -8.05 -2.28 -6.59
C TYR A 129 -7.20 -3.54 -6.43
N ASN A 130 -7.80 -4.72 -6.60
CA ASN A 130 -7.06 -5.99 -6.60
C ASN A 130 -6.03 -6.02 -7.75
N ILE A 131 -6.45 -5.67 -8.97
CA ILE A 131 -5.59 -5.57 -10.14
C ILE A 131 -4.48 -4.54 -9.91
N LEU A 132 -4.81 -3.37 -9.35
CA LEU A 132 -3.84 -2.33 -9.01
C LEU A 132 -2.78 -2.86 -8.04
N CYS A 133 -3.18 -3.49 -6.93
CA CYS A 133 -2.23 -4.04 -5.95
C CYS A 133 -1.29 -5.07 -6.59
N LYS A 134 -1.81 -5.96 -7.43
CA LYS A 134 -0.99 -6.94 -8.17
C LYS A 134 0.03 -6.26 -9.08
N LYS A 135 -0.39 -5.26 -9.86
CA LYS A 135 0.50 -4.52 -10.78
C LYS A 135 1.54 -3.68 -10.02
N LEU A 136 1.16 -3.04 -8.93
CA LEU A 136 2.07 -2.30 -8.05
C LEU A 136 3.21 -3.19 -7.52
N MET A 137 2.91 -4.43 -7.14
CA MET A 137 3.94 -5.38 -6.71
C MET A 137 4.76 -5.91 -7.90
N ALA A 138 4.11 -6.25 -9.02
CA ALA A 138 4.78 -6.78 -10.20
C ALA A 138 5.80 -5.79 -10.79
N GLU A 139 5.53 -4.49 -10.71
CA GLU A 139 6.43 -3.42 -11.18
C GLU A 139 7.47 -2.99 -10.12
N ASP A 140 7.59 -3.73 -9.01
CA ASP A 140 8.51 -3.42 -7.89
C ASP A 140 8.33 -1.97 -7.38
N LEU A 141 7.10 -1.46 -7.42
CA LEU A 141 6.72 -0.15 -6.88
C LEU A 141 6.44 -0.25 -5.37
N TYR A 142 5.83 -1.36 -4.94
CA TYR A 142 5.65 -1.70 -3.54
C TYR A 142 6.18 -3.10 -3.26
N THR A 143 6.78 -3.29 -2.09
CA THR A 143 7.20 -4.61 -1.59
C THR A 143 5.98 -5.49 -1.30
N ALA A 144 4.94 -4.89 -0.73
CA ALA A 144 3.64 -5.53 -0.59
C ALA A 144 2.50 -4.52 -0.75
N ALA A 145 1.45 -4.92 -1.45
CA ALA A 145 0.23 -4.14 -1.62
C ALA A 145 -0.99 -5.00 -1.29
N ALA A 146 -1.88 -4.49 -0.44
CA ALA A 146 -3.08 -5.19 -0.03
C ALA A 146 -4.36 -4.38 -0.30
N VAL A 147 -5.44 -5.10 -0.58
CA VAL A 147 -6.80 -4.56 -0.57
C VAL A 147 -7.70 -5.45 0.27
N ILE A 148 -8.36 -4.84 1.25
CA ILE A 148 -9.37 -5.47 2.09
C ILE A 148 -10.70 -4.76 1.94
N LEU A 149 -11.78 -5.51 2.01
CA LEU A 149 -13.15 -5.01 1.91
C LEU A 149 -13.83 -5.18 3.25
N SER A 150 -14.42 -4.13 3.80
CA SER A 150 -15.15 -4.21 5.07
C SER A 150 -16.52 -3.54 4.96
N PRO A 151 -17.62 -4.20 5.37
CA PRO A 151 -18.93 -3.58 5.36
C PRO A 151 -19.02 -2.55 6.50
N ARG A 152 -19.84 -1.51 6.34
CA ARG A 152 -20.02 -0.50 7.41
C ARG A 152 -20.47 -1.07 8.75
N THR A 153 -21.20 -2.18 8.73
CA THR A 153 -21.68 -2.89 9.92
C THR A 153 -20.54 -3.50 10.75
N ALA A 154 -19.35 -3.69 10.16
CA ALA A 154 -18.20 -4.29 10.81
C ALA A 154 -17.38 -3.32 11.69
N VAL A 155 -17.87 -2.09 11.93
CA VAL A 155 -17.16 -1.07 12.73
C VAL A 155 -16.73 -1.56 14.12
N LYS A 156 -17.47 -2.51 14.72
CA LYS A 156 -17.14 -3.12 16.02
C LYS A 156 -16.49 -4.49 15.91
N SER A 157 -16.85 -5.29 14.91
CA SER A 157 -16.34 -6.66 14.76
C SER A 157 -14.97 -6.71 14.10
N GLY A 158 -14.63 -5.70 13.29
CA GLY A 158 -13.42 -5.70 12.47
C GLY A 158 -13.48 -6.71 11.33
N GLU A 159 -14.66 -7.23 10.98
CA GLU A 159 -14.84 -8.16 9.87
C GLU A 159 -14.43 -7.51 8.54
N TYR A 160 -13.69 -8.27 7.74
CA TYR A 160 -13.30 -7.91 6.38
C TYR A 160 -13.21 -9.15 5.50
N SER A 161 -13.19 -8.94 4.19
CA SER A 161 -12.90 -9.94 3.17
C SER A 161 -11.71 -9.50 2.32
N GLU A 162 -11.08 -10.47 1.66
CA GLU A 162 -9.93 -10.26 0.78
C GLU A 162 -10.30 -10.60 -0.65
N MET A 163 -9.70 -9.90 -1.62
CA MET A 163 -9.95 -10.16 -3.05
C MET A 163 -9.06 -11.27 -3.63
N SER A 164 -7.92 -11.55 -3.00
CA SER A 164 -7.04 -12.67 -3.34
C SER A 164 -6.04 -12.91 -2.20
N GLU A 165 -5.50 -14.13 -2.10
CA GLU A 165 -4.45 -14.44 -1.12
C GLU A 165 -3.21 -13.55 -1.30
N LEU A 166 -2.84 -13.28 -2.55
CA LEU A 166 -1.65 -12.48 -2.89
C LEU A 166 -1.75 -11.04 -2.38
N THR A 167 -2.93 -10.42 -2.53
CA THR A 167 -3.22 -9.04 -2.11
C THR A 167 -3.95 -8.99 -0.77
N GLY A 168 -3.90 -10.07 0.01
CA GLY A 168 -4.53 -10.17 1.31
C GLY A 168 -3.69 -9.54 2.42
N LEU A 169 -4.33 -9.23 3.54
CA LEU A 169 -3.67 -8.70 4.73
C LEU A 169 -2.66 -9.69 5.31
N LYS A 170 -2.97 -11.00 5.26
CA LYS A 170 -2.04 -12.04 5.73
C LYS A 170 -0.74 -12.04 4.92
N SER A 171 -0.82 -11.98 3.59
CA SER A 171 0.34 -11.90 2.70
C SER A 171 1.17 -10.65 2.97
N PHE A 172 0.50 -9.50 3.11
CA PHE A 172 1.14 -8.23 3.44
C PHE A 172 1.91 -8.29 4.76
N VAL A 173 1.26 -8.73 5.83
CA VAL A 173 1.86 -8.82 7.17
C VAL A 173 3.01 -9.82 7.21
N THR A 174 2.87 -10.96 6.54
CA THR A 174 3.92 -11.98 6.48
C THR A 174 5.15 -11.47 5.74
N THR A 175 4.95 -10.74 4.63
CA THR A 175 6.03 -10.12 3.87
C THR A 175 6.75 -9.04 4.69
N LEU A 176 6.00 -8.20 5.42
CA LEU A 176 6.58 -7.21 6.33
C LEU A 176 7.38 -7.88 7.45
N ALA A 177 6.83 -8.92 8.08
CA ALA A 177 7.52 -9.66 9.15
C ALA A 177 8.83 -10.28 8.64
N GLY A 178 8.82 -10.89 7.45
CA GLY A 178 10.01 -11.44 6.82
C GLY A 178 11.06 -10.37 6.51
N HIS A 179 10.63 -9.19 6.02
CA HIS A 179 11.53 -8.07 5.80
C HIS A 179 12.17 -7.58 7.11
N VAL A 180 11.38 -7.39 8.17
CA VAL A 180 11.88 -7.00 9.49
C VAL A 180 12.85 -8.04 10.07
N ALA A 181 12.53 -9.32 9.93
CA ALA A 181 13.40 -10.40 10.39
C ALA A 181 14.74 -10.41 9.64
N ALA A 182 14.73 -10.15 8.33
CA ALA A 182 15.95 -10.00 7.55
C ALA A 182 16.78 -8.79 8.01
N GLU A 183 16.12 -7.66 8.31
CA GLU A 183 16.77 -6.45 8.84
C GLU A 183 17.36 -6.65 10.24
N SER A 184 16.76 -7.48 11.09
CA SER A 184 17.28 -7.74 12.44
C SER A 184 18.45 -8.73 12.49
N ALA A 185 18.64 -9.53 11.44
CA ALA A 185 19.71 -10.51 11.34
C ALA A 185 21.06 -9.93 10.82
N MET A 186 21.09 -8.62 10.51
CA MET A 186 22.27 -7.90 10.02
C MET A 186 22.91 -7.04 11.12
#